data_AF-A0A950PUX4-F1
#
_entry.id   AF-A0A950PUX4-F1
#
_cell.length_a   1.000
_cell.length_b   1.000
_cell.length_c   1.000
_cell.angle_alpha   90.00
_cell.angle_beta   90.00
_cell.angle_gamma   90.00
#
_symmetry.space_group_name_H-M   'P 1'
#
loop_
_entity.id
_entity.type
_entity.pdbx_description
1 polymer ?
#
loop_
_entity_poly.entity_id
_entity_poly.type
_entity_poly.pdbx_seq_one_letter_code
_entity_poly.pdbx_strand_id
1 'polypeptide(L)'
;MSVLDELVAATAAALDDASLADDRARAEAIAPAMRALLDAEAPIPTDAYEPLDGAAIGNLLYADPDGRFHILAVVFPEGTSSGVHHHGCWGVIGYLRGSDEETRYRAVSDAGSSAQLEEA
;
A
#
# COMPACT_ATOMS: atom_id res chain seq x y z
N MET A 1 -3.45 -22.29 1.61
CA MET A 1 -3.65 -20.90 1.15
C MET A 1 -2.60 -20.09 1.89
N SER A 2 -1.83 -19.27 1.18
CA SER A 2 -0.81 -18.42 1.82
C SER A 2 -1.47 -17.23 2.52
N VAL A 3 -0.77 -16.58 3.45
CA VAL A 3 -1.26 -15.33 4.07
C VAL A 3 -1.43 -14.19 3.05
N LEU A 4 -0.67 -14.22 1.94
CA LEU A 4 -0.87 -13.33 0.80
C LEU A 4 -2.19 -13.62 0.08
N ASP A 5 -2.51 -14.90 -0.18
CA ASP A 5 -3.80 -15.29 -0.78
C ASP A 5 -4.98 -14.88 0.13
N GLU A 6 -4.81 -14.96 1.45
CA GLU A 6 -5.81 -14.51 2.42
C GLU A 6 -6.01 -12.99 2.37
N LEU A 7 -4.94 -12.20 2.23
CA LEU A 7 -5.03 -10.75 2.03
C LEU A 7 -5.73 -10.41 0.70
N VAL A 8 -5.42 -11.13 -0.39
CA VAL A 8 -6.10 -10.99 -1.68
C VAL A 8 -7.59 -11.25 -1.53
N ALA A 9 -7.96 -12.36 -0.89
CA ALA A 9 -9.35 -12.75 -0.70
C ALA A 9 -10.11 -11.75 0.19
N ALA A 10 -9.51 -11.28 1.28
CA ALA A 10 -10.09 -10.27 2.16
C ALA A 10 -10.29 -8.93 1.45
N THR A 11 -9.35 -8.52 0.61
CA THR A 11 -9.44 -7.29 -0.19
C THR A 11 -10.57 -7.38 -1.21
N ALA A 12 -10.67 -8.49 -1.95
CA ALA A 12 -11.77 -8.73 -2.87
C ALA A 12 -13.13 -8.74 -2.14
N ALA A 13 -13.22 -9.43 -1.00
CA ALA A 13 -14.45 -9.48 -0.21
C ALA A 13 -14.87 -8.09 0.30
N ALA A 14 -13.94 -7.26 0.76
CA ALA A 14 -14.22 -5.89 1.18
C ALA A 14 -14.69 -4.99 0.02
N LEU A 15 -14.20 -5.24 -1.20
CA LEU A 15 -14.66 -4.53 -2.40
C LEU A 15 -16.06 -4.97 -2.84
N ASP A 16 -16.40 -6.25 -2.65
CA ASP A 16 -17.69 -6.83 -3.04
C ASP A 16 -18.79 -6.60 -1.98
N ASP A 17 -18.41 -6.23 -0.74
CA ASP A 17 -19.34 -5.96 0.35
C ASP A 17 -20.01 -4.58 0.22
N ALA A 18 -21.22 -4.59 -0.32
CA ALA A 18 -22.07 -3.41 -0.47
C ALA A 18 -22.53 -2.78 0.87
N SER A 19 -22.33 -3.44 2.01
CA SER A 19 -22.63 -2.87 3.33
C SER A 19 -21.55 -1.92 3.84
N LEU A 20 -20.34 -1.97 3.28
CA LEU A 20 -19.24 -1.07 3.61
C LEU A 20 -19.45 0.29 2.92
N ALA A 21 -19.81 1.28 3.73
CA ALA A 21 -20.30 2.57 3.25
C ALA A 21 -19.26 3.43 2.51
N ASP A 22 -17.98 3.30 2.87
CA ASP A 22 -16.89 4.12 2.36
C ASP A 22 -15.54 3.38 2.35
N ASP A 23 -14.50 4.04 1.84
CA ASP A 23 -13.15 3.48 1.73
C ASP A 23 -12.49 3.26 3.10
N ARG A 24 -12.92 3.99 4.13
CA ARG A 24 -12.45 3.78 5.51
C ARG A 24 -12.97 2.44 6.02
N ALA A 25 -14.26 2.15 5.87
CA ALA A 25 -14.85 0.88 6.26
C ALA A 25 -14.21 -0.30 5.51
N ARG A 26 -13.87 -0.12 4.22
CA ARG A 26 -13.12 -1.11 3.43
C ARG A 26 -11.72 -1.33 3.98
N ALA A 27 -10.97 -0.26 4.25
CA ALA A 27 -9.63 -0.35 4.84
C ALA A 27 -9.64 -1.04 6.21
N GLU A 28 -10.62 -0.71 7.05
CA GLU A 28 -10.83 -1.35 8.37
C GLU A 28 -11.17 -2.84 8.25
N ALA A 29 -11.97 -3.23 7.25
CA ALA A 29 -12.29 -4.64 6.98
C ALA A 29 -11.07 -5.44 6.47
N ILE A 30 -10.14 -4.80 5.75
CA ILE A 30 -8.91 -5.42 5.22
C ILE A 30 -7.82 -5.55 6.30
N ALA A 31 -7.79 -4.64 7.27
CA ALA A 31 -6.72 -4.53 8.27
C ALA A 31 -6.39 -5.83 9.03
N PRO A 32 -7.34 -6.71 9.41
CA PRO A 32 -7.03 -7.98 10.07
C PRO A 32 -6.19 -8.92 9.19
N ALA A 33 -6.50 -9.02 7.89
CA ALA A 33 -5.72 -9.85 6.97
C ALA A 33 -4.33 -9.27 6.72
N MET A 34 -4.21 -7.93 6.64
CA MET A 34 -2.92 -7.27 6.59
C MET A 34 -2.09 -7.57 7.84
N ARG A 35 -2.69 -7.52 9.04
CA ARG A 35 -2.00 -7.88 10.30
C ARG A 35 -1.48 -9.32 10.27
N ALA A 36 -2.31 -10.27 9.84
CA ALA A 36 -1.92 -11.67 9.73
C ALA A 36 -0.74 -11.87 8.75
N LEU A 37 -0.72 -11.12 7.64
CA LEU A 37 0.43 -11.10 6.73
C LEU A 37 1.69 -10.56 7.42
N LEU A 38 1.59 -9.45 8.15
CA LEU A 38 2.75 -8.86 8.84
C LEU A 38 3.33 -9.74 9.96
N ASP A 39 2.49 -10.56 10.60
CA ASP A 39 2.90 -11.44 11.71
C ASP A 39 3.46 -12.80 11.23
N ALA A 40 3.34 -13.12 9.93
CA ALA A 40 3.80 -14.41 9.39
C ALA A 40 5.33 -14.43 9.14
N GLU A 41 5.92 -15.63 9.25
CA GLU A 41 7.38 -15.82 9.14
C GLU A 41 7.92 -15.62 7.70
N ALA A 42 7.16 -16.07 6.70
CA ALA A 42 7.48 -15.94 5.28
C ALA A 42 6.26 -15.43 4.48
N PRO A 43 5.88 -14.15 4.64
CA PRO A 43 4.60 -13.63 4.17
C PRO A 43 4.54 -13.35 2.67
N ILE A 44 5.68 -13.08 2.05
CA ILE A 44 5.79 -12.70 0.64
C ILE A 44 6.98 -13.44 -0.01
N PRO A 45 7.01 -13.56 -1.36
CA PRO A 45 8.13 -14.13 -2.09
C PRO A 45 9.47 -13.45 -1.74
N THR A 46 10.56 -14.23 -1.70
CA THR A 46 11.87 -13.74 -1.26
C THR A 46 12.44 -12.64 -2.15
N ASP A 47 12.19 -12.67 -3.44
CA ASP A 47 12.61 -11.67 -4.42
C ASP A 47 11.89 -10.32 -4.25
N ALA A 48 10.69 -10.32 -3.67
CA ALA A 48 9.91 -9.09 -3.43
C ALA A 48 10.51 -8.19 -2.34
N TYR A 49 11.51 -8.67 -1.58
CA TYR A 49 12.27 -7.87 -0.62
C TYR A 49 13.40 -7.05 -1.27
N GLU A 50 13.74 -7.32 -2.54
CA GLU A 50 14.88 -6.70 -3.19
C GLU A 50 14.55 -5.32 -3.79
N PRO A 51 15.46 -4.34 -3.70
CA PRO A 51 15.33 -3.07 -4.40
C PRO A 51 15.69 -3.19 -5.88
N LEU A 52 15.40 -2.14 -6.66
CA LEU A 52 15.85 -2.04 -8.06
C LEU A 52 17.11 -1.20 -8.14
N ASP A 53 18.27 -1.83 -8.35
CA ASP A 53 19.57 -1.15 -8.49
C ASP A 53 19.86 -0.12 -7.37
N GLY A 54 19.40 -0.41 -6.15
CA GLY A 54 19.55 0.47 -4.99
C GLY A 54 18.54 1.61 -4.90
N ALA A 55 17.58 1.71 -5.81
CA ALA A 55 16.47 2.66 -5.77
C ALA A 55 15.23 2.07 -5.08
N ALA A 56 14.37 2.95 -4.59
CA ALA A 56 13.06 2.57 -4.07
C ALA A 56 12.18 1.98 -5.18
N ILE A 57 11.45 0.90 -4.87
CA ILE A 57 10.58 0.21 -5.83
C ILE A 57 9.34 -0.37 -5.14
N GLY A 58 8.22 -0.43 -5.87
CA GLY A 58 7.07 -1.26 -5.53
C GLY A 58 7.08 -2.56 -6.33
N ASN A 59 7.47 -3.67 -5.69
CA ASN A 59 7.42 -5.01 -6.28
C ASN A 59 5.97 -5.50 -6.31
N LEU A 60 5.45 -5.83 -7.50
CA LEU A 60 4.08 -6.32 -7.66
C LEU A 60 3.93 -7.74 -7.11
N LEU A 61 3.06 -7.91 -6.11
CA LEU A 61 2.73 -9.22 -5.54
C LEU A 61 1.47 -9.81 -6.16
N TYR A 62 0.48 -8.96 -6.40
CA TYR A 62 -0.81 -9.36 -6.96
C TYR A 62 -1.46 -8.22 -7.73
N ALA A 63 -2.05 -8.55 -8.88
CA ALA A 63 -2.92 -7.68 -9.66
C ALA A 63 -4.28 -8.33 -9.80
N ASP A 64 -5.34 -7.64 -9.38
CA ASP A 64 -6.71 -8.12 -9.57
C ASP A 64 -7.04 -8.20 -11.08
N PRO A 65 -7.61 -9.31 -11.58
CA PRO A 65 -7.90 -9.47 -13.01
C PRO A 65 -8.85 -8.41 -13.60
N ASP A 66 -9.73 -7.86 -12.77
CA ASP A 66 -10.67 -6.79 -13.16
C ASP A 66 -10.07 -5.38 -12.95
N GLY A 67 -8.80 -5.30 -12.55
CA GLY A 67 -8.08 -4.05 -12.34
C GLY A 67 -8.53 -3.26 -11.12
N ARG A 68 -9.22 -3.89 -10.15
CA ARG A 68 -9.80 -3.19 -9.00
C ARG A 68 -8.77 -2.80 -7.94
N PHE A 69 -7.70 -3.59 -7.77
CA PHE A 69 -6.64 -3.33 -6.81
C PHE A 69 -5.31 -4.02 -7.17
N HIS A 70 -4.24 -3.55 -6.54
CA HIS A 70 -2.92 -4.17 -6.56
C HIS A 70 -2.42 -4.34 -5.12
N ILE A 71 -1.61 -5.39 -4.89
CA ILE A 71 -0.83 -5.53 -3.66
C ILE A 71 0.65 -5.43 -4.06
N LEU A 72 1.37 -4.52 -3.41
CA LEU A 72 2.77 -4.24 -3.66
C LEU A 72 3.59 -4.47 -2.38
N ALA A 73 4.79 -5.02 -2.51
CA ALA A 73 5.84 -4.88 -1.52
C ALA A 73 6.70 -3.67 -1.89
N VAL A 74 6.59 -2.59 -1.11
CA VAL A 74 7.37 -1.38 -1.36
C VAL A 74 8.66 -1.44 -0.56
N VAL A 75 9.80 -1.37 -1.25
CA VAL A 75 11.13 -1.45 -0.68
C VAL A 75 11.78 -0.06 -0.76
N PHE A 76 12.12 0.49 0.41
CA PHE A 76 12.88 1.73 0.55
C PHE A 76 14.28 1.43 1.11
N PRO A 77 15.32 1.41 0.28
CA PRO A 77 16.69 1.43 0.77
C PRO A 77 16.96 2.66 1.65
N GLU A 78 17.91 2.54 2.58
CA GLU A 78 18.28 3.65 3.47
C GLU A 78 18.64 4.91 2.67
N GLY A 79 18.10 6.06 3.09
CA GLY A 79 18.31 7.35 2.42
C GLY A 79 17.50 7.57 1.15
N THR A 80 16.68 6.60 0.73
CA THR A 80 15.73 6.79 -0.38
C THR A 80 14.40 7.34 0.11
N SER A 81 13.60 7.90 -0.81
CA SER A 81 12.26 8.42 -0.55
C SER A 81 11.38 8.18 -1.76
N SER A 82 10.08 8.05 -1.54
CA SER A 82 9.07 8.10 -2.61
C SER A 82 8.96 9.51 -3.21
N GLY A 83 9.49 10.53 -2.54
CA GLY A 83 9.23 11.93 -2.86
C GLY A 83 7.78 12.32 -2.55
N VAL A 84 7.48 13.60 -2.69
CA VAL A 84 6.10 14.08 -2.50
C VAL A 84 5.25 13.64 -3.70
N HIS A 85 4.18 12.89 -3.44
CA HIS A 85 3.28 12.39 -4.46
C HIS A 85 1.84 12.28 -3.95
N HIS A 86 0.90 12.23 -4.89
CA HIS A 86 -0.52 11.99 -4.63
C HIS A 86 -0.90 10.59 -5.11
N HIS A 87 -1.56 9.82 -4.25
CA HIS A 87 -1.89 8.42 -4.54
C HIS A 87 -3.02 8.29 -5.58
N GLY A 88 -3.97 9.23 -5.62
CA GLY A 88 -5.12 9.16 -6.53
C GLY A 88 -6.15 8.07 -6.22
N CYS A 89 -5.92 7.27 -5.18
CA CYS A 89 -6.79 6.22 -4.67
C CYS A 89 -6.61 6.05 -3.15
N TRP A 90 -7.49 5.27 -2.52
CA TRP A 90 -7.32 4.82 -1.14
C TRP A 90 -6.40 3.59 -1.08
N GLY A 91 -5.87 3.28 0.10
CA GLY A 91 -5.04 2.09 0.31
C GLY A 91 -4.84 1.74 1.78
N VAL A 92 -4.24 0.56 2.00
CA VAL A 92 -3.82 0.07 3.33
C VAL A 92 -2.31 -0.15 3.31
N ILE A 93 -1.60 0.46 4.26
CA ILE A 93 -0.14 0.34 4.39
C ILE A 93 0.18 -0.47 5.64
N GLY A 94 1.10 -1.43 5.50
CA GLY A 94 1.62 -2.24 6.60
C GLY A 94 3.15 -2.25 6.59
N TYR A 95 3.78 -2.00 7.74
CA TYR A 95 5.23 -2.04 7.90
C TYR A 95 5.70 -3.47 8.15
N LEU A 96 6.28 -4.09 7.12
CA LEU A 96 6.75 -5.47 7.20
C LEU A 96 8.14 -5.59 7.85
N ARG A 97 9.09 -4.71 7.50
CA ARG A 97 10.43 -4.65 8.09
C ARG A 97 10.94 -3.22 8.12
N GLY A 98 11.62 -2.86 9.20
CA GLY A 98 12.15 -1.52 9.41
C GLY A 98 11.06 -0.52 9.79
N SER A 99 11.32 0.75 9.53
CA SER A 99 10.44 1.88 9.77
C SER A 99 10.64 2.92 8.68
N ASP A 100 9.67 3.80 8.49
CA ASP A 100 9.81 5.00 7.67
C ASP A 100 9.57 6.26 8.52
N GLU A 101 9.71 7.41 7.85
CA GLU A 101 9.19 8.69 8.30
C GLU A 101 8.18 9.18 7.26
N GLU A 102 6.97 9.51 7.70
CA GLU A 102 5.92 10.06 6.85
C GLU A 102 5.71 11.54 7.15
N THR A 103 5.84 12.39 6.14
CA THR A 103 5.41 13.80 6.20
C THR A 103 4.17 13.97 5.33
N ARG A 104 3.10 14.51 5.93
CA ARG A 104 1.85 14.80 5.25
C ARG A 104 1.84 16.23 4.75
N TYR A 105 1.39 16.40 3.52
CA TYR A 105 1.26 17.71 2.90
C TYR A 105 -0.18 17.97 2.51
N ARG A 106 -0.59 19.24 2.66
CA ARG A 106 -1.88 19.75 2.19
C ARG A 106 -1.64 20.70 1.02
N ALA A 107 -2.38 20.53 -0.06
CA ALA A 107 -2.36 21.49 -1.16
C ALA A 107 -2.99 22.82 -0.73
N VAL A 108 -2.29 23.92 -0.96
CA VAL A 108 -2.79 25.30 -0.78
C VAL A 108 -3.15 25.96 -2.10
N SER A 109 -2.58 25.47 -3.21
CA SER A 109 -3.06 25.72 -4.57
C SER A 109 -2.70 24.54 -5.47
N ASP A 110 -3.52 24.30 -6.48
CA ASP A 110 -3.34 23.23 -7.46
C ASP A 110 -3.64 23.76 -8.87
N ALA A 111 -2.65 23.66 -9.76
CA ALA A 111 -2.74 24.04 -11.16
C ALA A 111 -2.80 22.81 -12.10
N GLY A 112 -3.04 21.62 -11.56
CA GLY A 112 -3.11 20.34 -12.26
C GLY A 112 -1.74 19.72 -12.52
N SER A 113 -0.81 20.47 -13.12
CA SER A 113 0.58 20.00 -13.36
C SER A 113 1.55 20.36 -12.24
N SER A 114 1.14 21.20 -11.30
CA SER A 114 1.92 21.61 -10.14
C SER A 114 1.00 22.04 -9.00
N ALA A 115 1.46 21.83 -7.77
CA ALA A 115 0.76 22.26 -6.57
C ALA A 115 1.74 23.00 -5.64
N GLN A 116 1.24 24.01 -4.94
CA GLN A 116 1.92 24.52 -3.76
C GLN A 116 1.40 23.77 -2.55
N LEU A 117 2.34 23.31 -1.73
CA LEU A 117 2.06 22.46 -0.60
C LEU A 117 2.53 23.14 0.69
N GLU A 118 1.79 22.90 1.77
CA GLU A 118 2.26 23.13 3.13
C GLU A 118 2.29 21.79 3.87
N GLU A 119 3.21 21.67 4.82
CA GLU A 119 3.20 20.54 5.76
C GLU A 119 1.97 20.63 6.67
N ALA A 120 1.27 19.50 6.84
CA ALA A 120 -0.05 19.41 7.47
C ALA A 120 0.00 18.91 8.92
#